data_AF-A0A2U9IRT3-F1
#
_entry.id   AF-A0A2U9IRT3-F1
#
_cell.length_a   1.000
_cell.length_b   1.000
_cell.length_c   1.000
_cell.angle_alpha   90.00
_cell.angle_beta   90.00
_cell.angle_gamma   90.00
#
_symmetry.space_group_name_H-M   'P 1'
#
loop_
_entity.id
_entity.type
_entity.pdbx_description
1 polymer ?
#
loop_
_entity_poly.entity_id
_entity_poly.type
_entity_poly.pdbx_seq_one_letter_code
_entity_poly.pdbx_strand_id
1 'polypeptide(L)'
;MIDSRLPHNPISFSDILDANLLKRKYQEYEVSLRRKKAKELMIIVKDFLDFVKNLKSSVSSTWLMENLMEQEKVARRISLILKVRYFIVFLYKRIVEGLISRLINLMRSMLSQLSFI
;
A
#
# COMPACT_ATOMS: atom_id res chain seq x y z
N MET A 1 -28.99 33.78 -39.65
CA MET A 1 -29.27 33.00 -38.43
C MET A 1 -28.27 31.87 -38.39
N ILE A 2 -27.31 31.91 -37.47
CA ILE A 2 -26.30 30.85 -37.30
C ILE A 2 -26.89 29.85 -36.32
N ASP A 3 -27.29 28.68 -36.83
CA ASP A 3 -27.82 27.61 -36.00
C ASP A 3 -26.64 26.83 -35.40
N SER A 4 -26.34 27.12 -34.14
CA SER A 4 -25.26 26.54 -33.36
C SER A 4 -25.64 25.11 -32.95
N ARG A 5 -25.32 24.13 -33.80
CA ARG A 5 -25.32 22.72 -33.41
C ARG A 5 -24.12 22.46 -32.50
N LEU A 6 -24.37 22.41 -31.18
CA LEU A 6 -23.46 21.75 -30.25
C LEU A 6 -23.27 20.30 -30.71
N PRO A 7 -22.03 19.79 -30.85
CA PRO A 7 -21.84 18.38 -31.09
C PRO A 7 -22.20 17.62 -29.81
N HIS A 8 -23.41 17.06 -29.77
CA HIS A 8 -23.69 15.93 -28.88
C HIS A 8 -22.80 14.78 -29.35
N ASN A 9 -21.60 14.64 -28.77
CA ASN A 9 -20.84 13.42 -28.94
C ASN A 9 -21.64 12.30 -28.26
N PRO A 10 -22.13 11.29 -28.99
CA PRO A 10 -22.81 10.17 -28.37
C PRO A 10 -21.80 9.45 -27.47
N ILE A 11 -22.16 9.25 -26.21
CA ILE A 11 -21.38 8.41 -25.28
C ILE A 11 -21.21 7.06 -25.96
N SER A 12 -19.96 6.68 -26.24
CA SER A 12 -19.67 5.43 -26.94
C SER A 12 -19.88 4.25 -26.00
N PHE A 13 -20.26 3.09 -26.56
CA PHE A 13 -20.31 1.83 -25.81
C PHE A 13 -18.94 1.48 -25.19
N SER A 14 -17.84 1.89 -25.83
CA SER A 14 -16.48 1.80 -25.26
C SER A 14 -16.37 2.57 -23.95
N ASP A 15 -16.89 3.79 -23.89
CA ASP A 15 -16.79 4.67 -22.73
C ASP A 15 -17.59 4.11 -21.54
N ILE A 16 -18.74 3.49 -21.84
CA ILE A 16 -19.58 2.79 -20.85
C ILE A 16 -18.87 1.53 -20.33
N LEU A 17 -18.23 0.78 -21.22
CA LEU A 17 -17.47 -0.41 -20.84
C LEU A 17 -16.28 -0.03 -19.95
N ASP A 18 -15.53 1.01 -20.32
CA ASP A 18 -14.37 1.51 -19.57
C ASP A 18 -14.76 2.04 -18.19
N ALA A 19 -15.87 2.78 -18.09
CA ALA A 19 -16.39 3.24 -16.81
C ALA A 19 -16.82 2.08 -15.90
N ASN A 20 -17.43 1.03 -16.45
CA ASN A 20 -17.81 -0.15 -15.68
C ASN A 20 -16.60 -0.97 -15.24
N LEU A 21 -15.57 -1.10 -16.09
CA LEU A 21 -14.30 -1.73 -15.73
C LEU A 21 -13.60 -0.96 -14.60
N LEU A 22 -13.57 0.37 -14.69
CA LEU A 22 -13.01 1.23 -13.66
C LEU A 22 -13.74 1.06 -12.32
N LYS A 23 -15.06 1.10 -12.33
CA LYS A 23 -15.90 0.89 -11.15
C LYS A 23 -15.64 -0.46 -10.51
N ARG A 24 -15.59 -1.53 -11.30
CA ARG A 24 -15.28 -2.89 -10.83
C ARG A 24 -13.90 -2.94 -10.18
N LYS A 25 -12.90 -2.31 -10.78
CA LYS A 25 -11.54 -2.26 -10.23
C LYS A 25 -11.49 -1.55 -8.88
N TYR A 26 -12.22 -0.45 -8.72
CA TYR A 26 -12.37 0.22 -7.42
C TYR A 26 -13.04 -0.67 -6.37
N GLN A 27 -14.08 -1.42 -6.73
CA GLN A 27 -14.74 -2.37 -5.84
C GLN A 27 -13.80 -3.51 -5.41
N GLU A 28 -12.97 -4.02 -6.33
CA GLU A 28 -11.94 -5.02 -6.01
C GLU A 28 -10.94 -4.50 -4.98
N TYR A 29 -10.49 -3.24 -5.12
CA TYR A 29 -9.61 -2.62 -4.15
C TYR A 29 -10.30 -2.39 -2.81
N GLU A 30 -11.57 -1.98 -2.79
CA GLU A 30 -12.33 -1.81 -1.55
C GLU A 30 -12.39 -3.11 -0.74
N VAL A 31 -12.71 -4.23 -1.40
CA VAL A 31 -12.74 -5.55 -0.76
C VAL A 31 -11.34 -5.97 -0.31
N SER A 32 -10.33 -5.75 -1.16
CA SER A 32 -8.95 -6.16 -0.88
C SER A 32 -8.32 -5.37 0.28
N LEU A 33 -8.62 -4.08 0.41
CA LEU A 33 -8.11 -3.23 1.49
C LEU A 33 -8.67 -3.60 2.87
N ARG A 34 -9.79 -4.33 2.93
CA ARG A 34 -10.36 -4.85 4.19
C ARG A 34 -9.59 -6.05 4.76
N ARG A 35 -8.55 -6.55 4.08
CA ARG A 35 -7.73 -7.69 4.55
C ARG A 35 -6.92 -7.34 5.81
N LYS A 36 -6.82 -8.30 6.73
CA LYS A 36 -6.20 -8.10 8.06
C LYS A 36 -4.67 -8.27 8.09
N LYS A 37 -4.05 -8.97 7.13
CA LYS A 37 -2.62 -9.27 7.18
C LYS A 37 -1.79 -8.13 6.59
N ALA A 38 -0.81 -7.64 7.37
CA ALA A 38 0.02 -6.49 7.00
C ALA A 38 0.79 -6.68 5.67
N LYS A 39 1.32 -7.89 5.44
CA LYS A 39 2.05 -8.22 4.21
C LYS A 39 1.15 -8.17 2.98
N GLU A 40 -0.05 -8.74 3.10
CA GLU A 40 -1.06 -8.72 2.03
C GLU A 40 -1.51 -7.28 1.75
N LEU A 41 -1.78 -6.51 2.81
CA LEU A 41 -2.15 -5.11 2.70
C LEU A 41 -1.06 -4.27 2.02
N MET A 42 0.22 -4.53 2.31
CA MET A 42 1.34 -3.85 1.66
C MET A 42 1.37 -4.09 0.15
N ILE A 43 1.09 -5.31 -0.29
CA ILE A 43 1.02 -5.66 -1.72
C ILE A 43 -0.16 -4.94 -2.38
N ILE A 44 -1.34 -4.98 -1.75
CA ILE A 44 -2.55 -4.33 -2.26
C ILE A 44 -2.38 -2.82 -2.37
N VAL A 45 -1.80 -2.17 -1.36
CA VAL A 45 -1.57 -0.72 -1.37
C VAL A 45 -0.55 -0.34 -2.45
N LYS A 46 0.46 -1.18 -2.70
CA LYS A 46 1.41 -0.96 -3.81
C LYS A 46 0.70 -1.06 -5.16
N ASP A 47 -0.07 -2.12 -5.38
CA ASP A 47 -0.83 -2.32 -6.63
C ASP A 47 -1.82 -1.16 -6.87
N PHE A 48 -2.52 -0.72 -5.82
CA PHE A 48 -3.41 0.45 -5.89
C PHE A 48 -2.67 1.74 -6.26
N LEU A 49 -1.47 1.97 -5.70
CA LEU A 49 -0.66 3.14 -6.06
C LEU A 49 -0.25 3.13 -7.53
N ASP A 50 0.16 1.97 -8.05
CA ASP A 50 0.51 1.81 -9.46
C ASP A 50 -0.71 2.03 -10.36
N PHE A 51 -1.87 1.51 -9.96
CA PHE A 51 -3.15 1.75 -10.63
C PHE A 51 -3.53 3.25 -10.67
N VAL A 52 -3.52 3.94 -9.52
CA VAL A 52 -3.86 5.37 -9.44
C VAL A 52 -2.90 6.21 -10.29
N LYS A 53 -1.60 5.87 -10.29
CA LYS A 53 -0.60 6.56 -11.11
C LYS A 53 -0.92 6.45 -12.61
N ASN A 54 -1.27 5.26 -13.08
CA ASN A 54 -1.64 5.02 -14.48
C ASN A 54 -2.97 5.69 -14.85
N LEU A 55 -3.91 5.72 -13.92
CA LEU A 55 -5.19 6.39 -14.14
C LEU A 55 -5.00 7.91 -14.26
N LYS A 56 -4.17 8.51 -13.39
CA LYS A 56 -3.85 9.94 -13.46
C LYS A 56 -3.23 10.35 -14.80
N SER A 57 -2.38 9.53 -15.42
CA SER A 57 -1.83 9.84 -16.75
C SER A 57 -2.86 9.82 -17.88
N SER A 58 -4.06 9.30 -17.62
CA SER A 58 -5.10 9.08 -18.63
C SER A 58 -6.32 9.99 -18.45
N VAL A 59 -6.35 10.82 -17.40
CA VAL A 59 -7.51 11.64 -17.01
C VAL A 59 -7.24 13.11 -17.28
N SER A 60 -8.19 13.78 -17.94
CA SER A 60 -8.16 15.23 -18.23
C SER A 60 -9.04 16.07 -17.30
N SER A 61 -9.95 15.44 -16.53
CA SER A 61 -10.84 16.14 -15.60
C SER A 61 -10.11 16.58 -14.32
N THR A 62 -10.17 17.86 -13.98
CA THR A 62 -9.57 18.44 -12.78
C THR A 62 -10.10 17.80 -11.50
N TRP A 63 -11.43 17.62 -11.40
CA TRP A 63 -12.05 17.01 -10.21
C TRP A 63 -11.59 15.56 -10.00
N LEU A 64 -11.53 14.77 -11.08
CA LEU A 64 -11.02 13.39 -11.01
C LEU A 64 -9.54 13.38 -10.62
N MET A 65 -8.74 14.28 -11.19
CA MET A 65 -7.32 14.40 -10.87
C MET A 65 -7.09 14.71 -9.39
N GLU A 66 -7.83 15.67 -8.82
CA GLU A 66 -7.75 16.03 -7.40
C GLU A 66 -8.12 14.85 -6.50
N ASN A 67 -9.20 14.13 -6.84
CA ASN A 67 -9.62 12.95 -6.10
C ASN A 67 -8.54 11.85 -6.14
N LEU A 68 -7.96 11.59 -7.30
CA LEU A 68 -6.86 10.64 -7.45
C LEU A 68 -5.60 11.05 -6.69
N MET A 69 -5.30 12.36 -6.61
CA MET A 69 -4.19 12.86 -5.81
C MET A 69 -4.38 12.62 -4.31
N GLU A 70 -5.58 12.85 -3.78
CA GLU A 70 -5.85 12.56 -2.37
C GLU A 70 -5.84 11.05 -2.09
N GLN A 71 -6.36 10.21 -2.99
CA GLN A 71 -6.23 8.75 -2.89
C GLN A 71 -4.76 8.31 -2.86
N GLU A 72 -3.93 8.84 -3.75
CA GLU A 72 -2.49 8.55 -3.81
C GLU A 72 -1.80 8.95 -2.50
N LYS A 73 -2.10 10.13 -1.96
CA LYS A 73 -1.53 10.64 -0.71
C LYS A 73 -1.89 9.76 0.49
N VAL A 74 -3.14 9.31 0.59
CA VAL A 74 -3.58 8.38 1.64
C VAL A 74 -2.86 7.03 1.48
N ALA A 75 -2.83 6.47 0.28
CA ALA A 75 -2.16 5.19 0.02
C ALA A 75 -0.65 5.23 0.29
N ARG A 76 0.03 6.35 -0.04
CA ARG A 76 1.46 6.57 0.31
C ARG A 76 1.67 6.58 1.83
N ARG A 77 0.78 7.24 2.58
CA ARG A 77 0.84 7.23 4.06
C ARG A 77 0.66 5.82 4.62
N ILE A 78 -0.30 5.06 4.11
CA ILE A 78 -0.50 3.66 4.52
C ILE A 78 0.78 2.84 4.25
N SER A 79 1.35 2.97 3.05
CA SER A 79 2.59 2.28 2.68
C SER A 79 3.76 2.62 3.61
N LEU A 80 3.92 3.90 3.96
CA LEU A 80 4.95 4.36 4.88
C LEU A 80 4.76 3.73 6.27
N ILE A 81 3.55 3.78 6.83
CA ILE A 81 3.24 3.23 8.15
C ILE A 81 3.53 1.72 8.19
N LEU A 82 3.18 0.98 7.14
CA LEU A 82 3.48 -0.45 7.05
C LEU A 82 4.99 -0.72 7.03
N LYS A 83 5.77 0.06 6.28
CA LYS A 83 7.24 -0.05 6.28
C LYS A 83 7.82 0.25 7.66
N VAL A 84 7.34 1.30 8.33
CA VAL A 84 7.76 1.66 9.69
C VAL A 84 7.44 0.52 10.66
N ARG A 85 6.25 -0.09 10.59
CA ARG A 85 5.90 -1.28 11.39
C ARG A 85 6.93 -2.39 11.22
N TYR A 86 7.30 -2.72 9.98
CA TYR A 86 8.30 -3.76 9.73
C TYR A 86 9.69 -3.40 10.27
N PHE A 87 10.08 -2.13 10.15
CA PHE A 87 11.34 -1.64 10.72
C PHE A 87 11.36 -1.77 12.24
N ILE A 88 10.27 -1.38 12.93
CA ILE A 88 10.14 -1.52 14.38
C ILE A 88 10.24 -3.00 14.80
N VAL A 89 9.53 -3.89 14.11
CA VAL A 89 9.59 -5.35 14.40
C VAL A 89 11.00 -5.90 14.19
N PHE A 90 11.69 -5.43 13.15
CA PHE A 90 13.07 -5.82 12.89
C PHE A 90 14.03 -5.38 14.02
N LEU A 91 13.92 -4.12 14.45
CA LEU A 91 14.74 -3.61 15.56
C LEU A 91 14.46 -4.37 16.85
N TYR A 92 13.19 -4.60 17.18
CA TYR A 92 12.78 -5.38 18.34
C TYR A 92 13.43 -6.77 18.33
N LYS A 93 13.33 -7.49 17.21
CA LYS A 93 13.93 -8.82 17.06
C LYS A 93 15.44 -8.78 17.32
N ARG A 94 16.14 -7.82 16.73
CA ARG A 94 17.59 -7.66 16.87
C ARG A 94 18.01 -7.40 18.33
N ILE A 95 17.25 -6.59 19.06
CA ILE A 95 17.50 -6.33 20.48
C ILE A 95 17.36 -7.62 21.29
N VAL A 96 16.26 -8.35 21.10
CA VAL A 96 15.99 -9.61 21.83
C VAL A 96 17.07 -10.65 21.54
N GLU A 97 17.47 -10.83 20.28
CA GLU A 97 18.55 -11.75 19.90
C GLU A 97 19.89 -11.37 20.55
N GLY A 98 20.19 -10.08 20.65
CA GLY A 98 21.37 -9.59 21.34
C GLY A 98 21.35 -9.91 22.84
N LEU A 99 20.20 -9.71 23.50
CA LEU A 99 20.02 -10.04 24.92
C LEU A 99 20.14 -11.55 25.18
N ILE A 100 19.51 -12.38 24.34
CA ILE A 100 19.62 -13.84 24.41
C ILE A 100 21.06 -14.29 24.29
N SER A 101 21.79 -13.76 23.29
CA SER A 101 23.20 -14.10 23.07
C SER A 101 24.07 -13.72 24.28
N ARG A 102 23.83 -12.54 24.86
CA ARG A 102 24.54 -12.10 26.07
C ARG A 102 24.25 -13.02 27.25
N LEU A 103 22.99 -13.40 27.46
CA LEU A 103 22.60 -14.32 28.53
C LEU A 103 23.27 -15.69 28.37
N ILE A 104 23.26 -16.25 27.16
CA ILE A 104 23.95 -17.52 26.85
C ILE A 104 25.45 -17.43 27.19
N ASN A 105 26.10 -16.31 26.84
CA ASN A 105 27.52 -16.13 27.14
C ASN A 105 27.79 -16.05 28.65
N LEU A 106 26.94 -15.36 29.41
CA LEU A 106 27.05 -15.31 30.88
C LEU A 106 26.87 -16.70 31.50
N MET A 107 25.90 -17.49 31.02
CA MET A 107 25.70 -18.87 31.47
C MET A 107 26.93 -19.74 31.18
N ARG A 108 27.48 -19.66 29.97
CA ARG A 108 28.70 -20.39 29.58
C ARG A 108 29.89 -20.01 30.44
N SER A 109 30.07 -18.72 30.73
CA SER A 109 31.13 -18.23 31.62
C SER A 109 30.99 -18.83 33.02
N MET A 110 29.79 -18.82 33.60
CA MET A 110 29.53 -19.42 34.92
C MET A 110 29.82 -20.92 34.93
N LEU A 111 29.33 -21.67 33.93
CA LEU A 111 29.58 -23.10 33.82
C LEU A 111 31.07 -23.43 33.71
N SER A 112 31.82 -22.62 32.95
CA SER A 112 33.27 -22.81 32.83
C SER A 112 33.97 -22.66 34.18
N GLN A 113 33.61 -21.64 34.97
CA GLN A 113 34.21 -21.43 36.29
C GLN A 113 33.85 -22.56 37.26
N LEU A 114 32.62 -23.05 37.23
CA LEU A 114 32.19 -24.18 38.06
C LEU A 114 32.89 -25.48 37.68
N SER A 115 33.29 -25.68 36.43
CA SER A 115 34.03 -26.88 36.00
C SER A 115 35.51 -26.92 36.42
N PHE A 116 36.06 -25.78 36.87
CA PHE A 116 37.44 -25.68 37.36
C PHE A 116 37.55 -25.76 38.89
N ILE A 117 36.43 -25.84 39.61
CA ILE A 117 36.33 -26.07 41.05
C ILE A 117 35.99 -27.53 41.29
#